data_AF-A0A8S3DKB7-F1
#
_entry.id   AF-A0A8S3DKB7-F1
#
_cell.length_a   1.000
_cell.length_b   1.000
_cell.length_c   1.000
_cell.angle_alpha   90.00
_cell.angle_beta   90.00
_cell.angle_gamma   90.00
#
_symmetry.space_group_name_H-M   'P 1'
#
loop_
_entity.id
_entity.type
_entity.pdbx_description
1 polymer ?
#
loop_
_entity_poly.entity_id
_entity_poly.type
_entity_poly.pdbx_seq_one_letter_code
_entity_poly.pdbx_strand_id
1 'polypeptide(L)'
;VFNDYCDEYLPDLYEKLKILGVATCISLSWFLTLFICVIPFESALYVIDIFFYDGIKVLFQLALTILKENQDRLLQCHDDGDAIMILTSYLDGLTDEDENEKKIVRLIKQSYEDYNDINEEDINRLRLKHRLKVVQTMAESILQSAAKNTLKYTSFTEYEIKDLFYVFKDASRISLTEAIDPRKLAYETYRVGRSEYLVLCKYLSPWFIGEHPEDLAKRLFDVYSISTNSNEIDFINFIRLWNILLNEDFNDKLRLIFIAHIEEGKRRDKAISTLLEPITMYPVSKTSDNKQTEAAASTEQASTSVESKEEENLKIKLSLLPLMNQTEFIHLCKTMYDLMTSAADDENLFHSLTTSSTILFKTGEMCKPYRALEDDNKNSDETNNQWTLSFEQFSAAMYAETPIVTWFESNTQQQSLEQRIHNYNQDFLR
;
A
#
# COMPACT_ATOMS: atom_id res chain seq x y z
N VAL A 1 8.09 -20.34 -20.95
CA VAL A 1 9.19 -21.20 -21.45
C VAL A 1 8.62 -22.51 -21.97
N PHE A 2 8.21 -23.47 -21.14
CA PHE A 2 7.64 -24.73 -21.67
C PHE A 2 6.42 -24.48 -22.57
N ASN A 3 5.50 -23.62 -22.12
CA ASN A 3 4.35 -23.21 -22.93
C ASN A 3 4.75 -22.58 -24.28
N ASP A 4 5.86 -21.84 -24.37
CA ASP A 4 6.34 -21.27 -25.62
C ASP A 4 6.82 -22.36 -26.57
N TYR A 5 7.51 -23.39 -26.05
CA TYR A 5 7.90 -24.54 -26.85
C TYR A 5 6.70 -25.40 -27.27
N CYS A 6 5.68 -25.55 -26.42
CA CYS A 6 4.45 -26.22 -26.83
C CYS A 6 3.76 -25.46 -27.97
N ASP A 7 3.71 -24.13 -27.91
CA ASP A 7 3.15 -23.28 -28.97
C ASP A 7 3.95 -23.39 -30.28
N GLU A 8 5.28 -23.49 -30.18
CA GLU A 8 6.17 -23.58 -31.33
C GLU A 8 6.15 -24.96 -32.02
N TYR A 9 6.21 -26.06 -31.25
CA TYR A 9 6.32 -27.41 -31.80
C TYR A 9 4.99 -28.16 -31.91
N LEU A 10 4.00 -27.85 -31.06
CA LEU A 10 2.72 -28.55 -30.96
C LEU A 10 1.53 -27.56 -30.85
N PRO A 11 1.37 -26.61 -31.80
CA PRO A 11 0.45 -25.47 -31.67
C PRO A 11 -1.01 -25.88 -31.42
N ASP A 12 -1.55 -26.82 -32.21
CA ASP A 12 -2.94 -27.28 -32.09
C ASP A 12 -3.20 -27.93 -30.72
N LEU A 13 -2.23 -28.71 -30.24
CA LEU A 13 -2.31 -29.35 -28.93
C LEU A 13 -2.17 -28.31 -27.81
N TYR A 14 -1.28 -27.34 -27.96
CA TYR A 14 -1.06 -26.29 -26.98
C TYR A 14 -2.32 -25.44 -26.77
N GLU A 15 -3.01 -25.04 -27.84
CA GLU A 15 -4.28 -24.30 -27.72
C GLU A 15 -5.31 -25.09 -26.92
N LYS A 16 -5.48 -26.39 -27.23
CA LYS A 16 -6.39 -27.28 -26.50
C LYS A 16 -6.01 -27.41 -25.02
N LEU A 17 -4.74 -27.67 -24.71
CA LEU A 17 -4.25 -27.80 -23.33
C LEU A 17 -4.33 -26.50 -22.54
N LYS A 18 -4.20 -25.35 -23.22
CA LYS A 18 -4.35 -24.02 -22.62
C LYS A 18 -5.79 -23.72 -22.25
N ILE A 19 -6.75 -24.04 -23.12
CA ILE A 19 -8.19 -23.87 -22.86
C ILE A 19 -8.61 -24.71 -21.65
N LEU A 20 -8.09 -25.94 -21.54
CA LEU A 20 -8.37 -26.84 -20.43
C LEU A 20 -7.61 -26.49 -19.13
N GLY A 21 -6.67 -25.54 -19.15
CA GLY A 21 -5.81 -25.22 -18.00
C GLY A 21 -4.76 -26.28 -17.64
N VAL A 22 -4.72 -27.39 -18.38
CA VAL A 22 -3.83 -28.54 -18.13
C VAL A 22 -2.36 -28.18 -18.35
N ALA A 23 -2.05 -27.33 -19.33
CA ALA A 23 -0.67 -26.95 -19.65
C ALA A 23 0.09 -26.36 -18.44
N THR A 24 -0.58 -25.52 -17.64
CA THR A 24 0.01 -24.93 -16.42
C THR A 24 0.17 -25.96 -15.30
N CYS A 25 -0.80 -26.88 -15.16
CA CYS A 25 -0.78 -27.93 -14.14
C CYS A 25 0.38 -28.91 -14.37
N ILE A 26 0.51 -29.44 -15.60
CA ILE A 26 1.54 -30.42 -15.93
C ILE A 26 2.94 -29.78 -15.89
N SER A 27 3.09 -28.55 -16.36
CA SER A 27 4.39 -27.87 -16.35
C SER A 27 4.85 -27.55 -14.94
N LEU A 28 3.94 -27.23 -14.01
CA LEU A 28 4.29 -27.08 -12.61
C LEU A 28 4.75 -28.42 -12.02
N SER A 29 3.96 -29.49 -12.20
CA SER A 29 4.23 -30.80 -11.61
C SER A 29 5.54 -31.44 -12.13
N TRP A 30 5.70 -31.49 -13.45
CA TRP A 30 6.81 -32.19 -14.12
C TRP A 30 8.15 -31.52 -13.85
N PHE A 31 8.22 -30.19 -14.00
CA PHE A 31 9.49 -29.47 -13.86
C PHE A 31 9.87 -29.23 -12.38
N LEU A 32 8.89 -29.07 -11.47
CA LEU A 32 9.18 -28.90 -10.04
C LEU A 32 9.78 -30.17 -9.43
N THR A 33 9.31 -31.34 -9.89
CA THR A 33 9.76 -32.65 -9.38
C THR A 33 10.79 -33.33 -10.27
N LEU A 34 11.26 -32.67 -11.34
CA LEU A 34 12.17 -33.25 -12.34
C LEU A 34 11.66 -34.61 -12.86
N PHE A 35 10.34 -34.74 -13.06
CA PHE A 35 9.63 -35.97 -13.41
C PHE A 35 9.65 -37.12 -12.38
N ILE A 36 10.36 -36.99 -11.26
CA ILE A 36 10.52 -38.06 -10.26
C ILE A 36 9.19 -38.55 -9.69
N CYS A 37 8.23 -37.64 -9.51
CA CYS A 37 6.94 -37.98 -8.88
C CYS A 37 5.87 -38.47 -9.87
N VAL A 38 6.14 -38.42 -11.18
CA VAL A 38 5.15 -38.74 -12.22
C VAL A 38 5.56 -39.91 -13.11
N ILE A 39 6.82 -40.34 -13.05
CA ILE A 39 7.35 -41.52 -13.76
C ILE A 39 7.74 -42.57 -12.71
N PRO A 40 7.60 -43.88 -12.98
CA PRO A 40 8.13 -44.94 -12.13
C PRO A 40 9.61 -44.72 -11.75
N PHE A 41 9.95 -45.01 -10.49
CA PHE A 41 11.24 -44.64 -9.90
C PHE A 41 12.46 -45.06 -10.73
N GLU A 42 12.52 -46.32 -11.17
CA GLU A 42 13.64 -46.86 -11.97
C GLU A 42 13.83 -46.07 -13.27
N SER A 43 12.73 -45.69 -13.94
CA SER A 43 12.75 -44.90 -15.16
C SER A 43 13.11 -43.43 -14.89
N ALA A 44 12.66 -42.87 -13.77
CA ALA A 44 12.99 -41.51 -13.38
C ALA A 44 14.49 -41.32 -13.14
N LEU A 45 15.22 -42.36 -12.68
CA LEU A 45 16.68 -42.29 -12.50
C LEU A 45 17.41 -41.98 -13.82
N TYR A 46 16.97 -42.56 -14.95
CA TYR A 46 17.54 -42.25 -16.26
C TYR A 46 17.36 -40.78 -16.67
N VAL A 47 16.19 -40.21 -16.37
CA VAL A 47 15.91 -38.78 -16.63
C VAL A 47 16.84 -37.90 -15.79
N ILE A 48 17.04 -38.26 -14.53
CA ILE A 48 17.92 -37.54 -13.60
C ILE A 48 19.38 -37.63 -14.01
N ASP A 49 19.87 -38.80 -14.42
CA ASP A 49 21.25 -38.99 -14.88
C ASP A 49 21.58 -38.07 -16.05
N ILE A 50 20.67 -37.99 -17.02
CA ILE A 50 20.88 -37.19 -18.23
C ILE A 50 20.65 -35.70 -17.95
N PHE A 51 19.72 -35.36 -17.06
CA PHE A 51 19.58 -33.99 -16.55
C PHE A 51 20.88 -33.50 -15.89
N PHE A 52 21.57 -34.33 -15.10
CA PHE A 52 22.85 -33.95 -14.51
C PHE A 52 23.99 -33.85 -15.53
N TYR A 53 23.94 -34.64 -16.60
CA TYR A 53 24.95 -34.63 -17.65
C TYR A 53 24.79 -33.45 -18.63
N ASP A 54 23.58 -33.23 -19.14
CA ASP A 54 23.31 -32.33 -20.28
C ASP A 54 22.39 -31.15 -19.91
N GLY A 55 21.98 -31.07 -18.64
CA GLY A 55 21.26 -29.95 -18.08
C GLY A 55 19.75 -29.95 -18.35
N ILE A 56 19.14 -28.78 -18.14
CA ILE A 56 17.68 -28.64 -18.11
C ILE A 56 17.00 -28.86 -19.47
N LYS A 57 17.70 -28.68 -20.60
CA LYS A 57 17.09 -28.79 -21.94
C LYS A 57 16.43 -30.15 -22.17
N VAL A 58 17.01 -31.20 -21.59
CA VAL A 58 16.53 -32.58 -21.66
C VAL A 58 15.11 -32.70 -21.11
N LEU A 59 14.78 -31.95 -20.05
CA LEU A 59 13.44 -31.97 -19.47
C LEU A 59 12.40 -31.33 -20.40
N PHE A 60 12.78 -30.29 -21.14
CA PHE A 60 11.89 -29.67 -22.13
C PHE A 60 11.68 -30.60 -23.33
N GLN A 61 12.75 -31.17 -23.86
CA GLN A 61 12.70 -32.13 -24.96
C GLN A 61 11.83 -33.34 -24.59
N LEU A 62 12.08 -33.93 -23.41
CA LEU A 62 11.30 -35.07 -22.90
C LEU A 62 9.82 -34.72 -22.75
N ALA A 63 9.51 -33.57 -22.16
CA ALA A 63 8.13 -33.10 -21.97
C ALA A 63 7.38 -32.96 -23.31
N LEU A 64 8.03 -32.41 -24.33
CA LEU A 64 7.45 -32.26 -25.67
C LEU A 64 7.26 -33.62 -26.35
N THR A 65 8.19 -34.56 -26.20
CA THR A 65 8.03 -35.92 -26.74
C THR A 65 6.85 -36.65 -26.09
N ILE A 66 6.70 -36.55 -24.77
CA ILE A 66 5.55 -37.13 -24.04
C ILE A 66 4.23 -36.56 -24.56
N LEU A 67 4.15 -35.23 -24.77
CA LEU A 67 2.96 -34.59 -25.32
C LEU A 67 2.69 -35.01 -26.76
N LYS A 68 3.74 -35.11 -27.60
CA LYS A 68 3.65 -35.52 -29.00
C LYS A 68 3.16 -36.97 -29.14
N GLU A 69 3.67 -37.90 -28.33
CA GLU A 69 3.21 -39.30 -28.37
C GLU A 69 1.74 -39.47 -27.96
N ASN A 70 1.23 -38.56 -27.13
CA ASN A 70 -0.17 -38.58 -26.69
C ASN A 70 -1.07 -37.60 -27.45
N GLN A 71 -0.56 -36.94 -28.49
CA GLN A 71 -1.23 -35.82 -29.16
C GLN A 71 -2.63 -36.18 -29.65
N ASP A 72 -2.80 -37.28 -30.37
CA ASP A 72 -4.10 -37.67 -30.92
C ASP A 72 -5.16 -37.91 -29.85
N ARG A 73 -4.76 -38.52 -28.73
CA ARG A 73 -5.63 -38.81 -27.58
C ARG A 73 -5.98 -37.51 -26.84
N LEU A 74 -5.01 -36.62 -26.66
CA LEU A 74 -5.19 -35.34 -25.98
C LEU A 74 -6.02 -34.35 -26.80
N LEU A 75 -5.97 -34.39 -28.14
CA LEU A 75 -6.84 -33.56 -28.97
C LEU A 75 -8.32 -33.98 -28.85
N GLN A 76 -8.57 -35.26 -28.59
CA GLN A 76 -9.91 -35.84 -28.46
C GLN A 76 -10.50 -35.72 -27.05
N CYS A 77 -9.70 -35.34 -26.04
CA CYS A 77 -10.16 -35.26 -24.66
C CYS A 77 -11.28 -34.22 -24.46
N HIS A 78 -12.17 -34.51 -23.52
CA HIS A 78 -13.36 -33.69 -23.25
C HIS A 78 -13.15 -32.65 -22.16
N ASP A 79 -12.40 -33.01 -21.11
CA ASP A 79 -12.12 -32.16 -19.96
C ASP A 79 -10.67 -32.31 -19.48
N ASP A 80 -10.32 -31.54 -18.45
CA ASP A 80 -9.00 -31.53 -17.83
C ASP A 80 -8.68 -32.84 -17.10
N GLY A 81 -9.68 -33.49 -16.49
CA GLY A 81 -9.55 -34.77 -15.82
C GLY A 81 -9.14 -35.90 -16.78
N ASP A 82 -9.78 -35.98 -17.94
CA ASP A 82 -9.47 -36.96 -18.99
C ASP A 82 -8.06 -36.75 -19.54
N ALA A 83 -7.67 -35.51 -19.81
CA ALA A 83 -6.31 -35.18 -20.25
C ALA A 83 -5.24 -35.61 -19.22
N ILE A 84 -5.47 -35.32 -17.93
CA ILE A 84 -4.55 -35.73 -16.84
C ILE A 84 -4.49 -37.26 -16.72
N MET A 85 -5.62 -37.96 -16.88
CA MET A 85 -5.67 -39.42 -16.82
C MET A 85 -4.90 -40.06 -17.99
N ILE A 86 -5.04 -39.53 -19.21
CA ILE A 86 -4.29 -39.99 -20.39
C ILE A 86 -2.78 -39.88 -20.13
N LEU A 87 -2.32 -38.73 -19.64
CA LEU A 87 -0.90 -38.49 -19.35
C LEU A 87 -0.39 -39.35 -18.20
N THR A 88 -1.13 -39.42 -17.09
CA THR A 88 -0.75 -40.25 -15.93
C THR A 88 -0.64 -41.72 -16.33
N SER A 89 -1.64 -42.25 -17.03
CA SER A 89 -1.64 -43.65 -17.50
C SER A 89 -0.48 -43.94 -18.46
N TYR A 90 -0.09 -42.98 -19.29
CA TYR A 90 1.06 -43.14 -20.19
C TYR A 90 2.37 -43.17 -19.40
N LEU A 91 2.55 -42.23 -18.47
CA LEU A 91 3.78 -42.11 -17.68
C LEU A 91 3.96 -43.30 -16.72
N ASP A 92 2.89 -43.80 -16.11
CA ASP A 92 2.90 -45.02 -15.29
C ASP A 92 3.32 -46.25 -16.10
N GLY A 93 3.03 -46.27 -17.41
CA GLY A 93 3.40 -47.34 -18.33
C GLY A 93 4.86 -47.33 -18.79
N LEU A 94 5.65 -46.34 -18.37
CA LEU A 94 7.09 -46.24 -18.63
C LEU A 94 7.90 -47.09 -17.62
N THR A 95 7.54 -48.37 -17.48
CA THR A 95 8.29 -49.32 -16.63
C THR A 95 9.38 -50.04 -17.42
N ASP A 96 10.41 -50.51 -16.69
CA ASP A 96 11.56 -51.25 -17.20
C ASP A 96 11.26 -52.75 -17.40
N GLU A 97 10.08 -53.09 -17.89
CA GLU A 97 9.66 -54.49 -18.06
C GLU A 97 10.31 -55.19 -19.26
N ASP A 98 10.83 -54.43 -20.23
CA ASP A 98 11.46 -54.96 -21.45
C ASP A 98 12.99 -55.08 -21.29
N GLU A 99 13.51 -56.33 -21.26
CA GLU A 99 14.97 -56.59 -21.13
C GLU A 99 15.81 -56.07 -22.31
N ASN A 100 15.23 -55.91 -23.50
CA ASN A 100 15.98 -55.57 -24.71
C ASN A 100 16.14 -54.05 -24.93
N GLU A 101 15.13 -53.25 -24.59
CA GLU A 101 15.24 -51.80 -24.68
C GLU A 101 14.17 -51.11 -23.82
N LYS A 102 14.64 -50.37 -22.80
CA LYS A 102 13.78 -49.65 -21.86
C LYS A 102 13.00 -48.55 -22.58
N LYS A 103 11.68 -48.48 -22.35
CA LYS A 103 10.79 -47.48 -22.98
C LYS A 103 11.26 -46.05 -22.74
N ILE A 104 11.69 -45.75 -21.50
CA ILE A 104 12.22 -44.43 -21.15
C ILE A 104 13.48 -44.07 -21.96
N VAL A 105 14.36 -45.05 -22.20
CA VAL A 105 15.58 -44.83 -23.00
C VAL A 105 15.23 -44.54 -24.46
N ARG A 106 14.22 -45.22 -25.03
CA ARG A 106 13.70 -44.89 -26.37
C ARG A 106 13.15 -43.47 -26.42
N LEU A 107 12.33 -43.12 -25.43
CA LEU A 107 11.70 -41.81 -25.33
C LEU A 107 12.73 -40.68 -25.24
N ILE A 108 13.80 -40.88 -24.47
CA ILE A 108 14.90 -39.93 -24.38
C ILE A 108 15.66 -39.83 -25.70
N LYS A 109 16.01 -40.94 -26.36
CA LYS A 109 16.66 -40.89 -27.67
C LYS A 109 15.81 -40.11 -28.69
N GLN A 110 14.51 -40.39 -28.72
CA GLN A 110 13.59 -39.68 -29.60
C GLN A 110 13.50 -38.19 -29.25
N SER A 111 13.53 -37.81 -27.98
CA SER A 111 13.51 -36.40 -27.59
C SER A 111 14.74 -35.63 -28.07
N TYR A 112 15.90 -36.27 -28.10
CA TYR A 112 17.12 -35.71 -28.70
C TYR A 112 17.03 -35.56 -30.21
N GLU A 113 16.40 -36.52 -30.90
CA GLU A 113 16.26 -36.48 -32.37
C GLU A 113 15.24 -35.43 -32.81
N ASP A 114 14.08 -35.39 -32.16
CA ASP A 114 12.96 -34.51 -32.52
C ASP A 114 13.20 -33.03 -32.16
N TYR A 115 13.98 -32.75 -31.11
CA TYR A 115 14.09 -31.41 -30.51
C TYR A 115 15.54 -30.97 -30.24
N ASN A 116 16.49 -31.39 -31.08
CA ASN A 116 17.93 -31.09 -30.94
C ASN A 116 18.26 -29.59 -30.98
N ASP A 117 17.41 -28.79 -31.60
CA ASP A 117 17.53 -27.34 -31.74
C ASP A 117 17.31 -26.59 -30.41
N ILE A 118 16.64 -27.22 -29.43
CA ILE A 118 16.47 -26.67 -28.09
C ILE A 118 17.81 -26.66 -27.35
N ASN A 119 18.39 -25.47 -27.22
CA ASN A 119 19.64 -25.25 -26.50
C ASN A 119 19.43 -24.43 -25.20
N GLU A 120 20.46 -24.42 -24.35
CA GLU A 120 20.41 -23.75 -23.06
C GLU A 120 20.36 -22.21 -23.18
N GLU A 121 20.97 -21.64 -24.22
CA GLU A 121 20.97 -20.19 -24.45
C GLU A 121 19.55 -19.67 -24.73
N ASP A 122 18.78 -20.37 -25.57
CA ASP A 122 17.40 -20.04 -25.88
C ASP A 122 16.48 -20.21 -24.66
N ILE A 123 16.68 -21.26 -23.87
CA ILE A 123 15.97 -21.45 -22.60
C ILE A 123 16.24 -20.28 -21.66
N ASN A 124 17.50 -19.86 -21.52
CA ASN A 124 17.87 -18.74 -20.66
C ASN A 124 17.34 -17.41 -21.19
N ARG A 125 17.33 -17.19 -22.51
CA ARG A 125 16.68 -16.04 -23.15
C ARG A 125 15.18 -15.99 -22.84
N LEU A 126 14.48 -17.11 -22.98
CA LEU A 126 13.06 -17.20 -22.65
C LEU A 126 12.81 -17.01 -21.15
N ARG A 127 13.67 -17.56 -20.28
CA ARG A 127 13.60 -17.32 -18.82
C ARG A 127 13.72 -15.84 -18.49
N LEU A 128 14.68 -15.13 -19.11
CA LEU A 128 14.84 -13.69 -18.92
C LEU A 128 13.59 -12.91 -19.35
N LYS A 129 13.06 -13.21 -20.55
CA LYS A 129 11.83 -12.62 -21.09
C LYS A 129 10.64 -12.80 -20.13
N HIS A 130 10.41 -14.02 -19.66
CA HIS A 130 9.28 -14.32 -18.78
C HIS A 130 9.49 -13.82 -17.35
N ARG A 131 10.71 -13.83 -16.83
CA ARG A 131 11.02 -13.31 -15.49
C ARG A 131 10.67 -11.83 -15.38
N LEU A 132 11.02 -11.02 -16.39
CA LEU A 132 10.65 -9.61 -16.41
C LEU A 132 9.13 -9.42 -16.35
N LYS A 133 8.39 -10.19 -17.16
CA LYS A 133 6.92 -10.13 -17.18
C LYS A 133 6.31 -10.55 -15.83
N VAL A 134 6.78 -11.64 -15.23
CA VAL A 134 6.30 -12.11 -13.93
C VAL A 134 6.55 -11.06 -12.85
N VAL A 135 7.75 -10.47 -12.81
CA VAL A 135 8.09 -9.40 -11.86
C VAL A 135 7.18 -8.19 -12.04
N GLN A 136 6.93 -7.77 -13.28
CA GLN A 136 6.01 -6.67 -13.59
C GLN A 136 4.59 -6.98 -13.15
N THR A 137 4.05 -8.16 -13.47
CA THR A 137 2.71 -8.58 -13.06
C THR A 137 2.57 -8.66 -11.54
N MET A 138 3.60 -9.16 -10.85
CA MET A 138 3.62 -9.18 -9.38
C MET A 138 3.62 -7.75 -8.81
N ALA A 139 4.45 -6.85 -9.35
CA ALA A 139 4.50 -5.45 -8.94
C ALA A 139 3.15 -4.74 -9.17
N GLU A 140 2.51 -4.98 -10.32
CA GLU A 140 1.19 -4.43 -10.64
C GLU A 140 0.10 -4.96 -9.70
N SER A 141 0.14 -6.26 -9.37
CA SER A 141 -0.78 -6.85 -8.39
C SER A 141 -0.60 -6.24 -6.99
N ILE A 142 0.64 -5.99 -6.58
CA ILE A 142 0.98 -5.31 -5.34
C ILE A 142 0.39 -3.89 -5.31
N LEU A 143 0.60 -3.12 -6.36
CA LEU A 143 0.08 -1.75 -6.51
C LEU A 143 -1.44 -1.71 -6.48
N GLN A 144 -2.08 -2.62 -7.22
CA GLN A 144 -3.53 -2.72 -7.26
C GLN A 144 -4.11 -3.06 -5.89
N SER A 145 -3.43 -3.95 -5.16
CA SER A 145 -3.81 -4.32 -3.80
C SER A 145 -3.63 -3.14 -2.83
N ALA A 146 -2.50 -2.42 -2.89
CA ALA A 146 -2.26 -1.24 -2.07
C ALA A 146 -3.36 -0.18 -2.30
N ALA A 147 -3.61 0.18 -3.57
CA ALA A 147 -4.57 1.20 -3.93
C ALA A 147 -5.99 0.87 -3.45
N LYS A 148 -6.45 -0.37 -3.65
CA LYS A 148 -7.78 -0.82 -3.19
C LYS A 148 -7.92 -0.79 -1.67
N ASN A 149 -6.87 -1.17 -0.93
CA ASN A 149 -6.94 -1.27 0.52
C ASN A 149 -6.81 0.09 1.22
N THR A 150 -6.17 1.07 0.59
CA THR A 150 -6.01 2.41 1.16
C THR A 150 -7.09 3.41 0.76
N LEU A 151 -7.90 3.12 -0.28
CA LEU A 151 -8.94 4.03 -0.79
C LEU A 151 -9.92 4.52 0.29
N LYS A 152 -10.20 3.69 1.30
CA LYS A 152 -11.07 4.05 2.44
C LYS A 152 -10.49 5.08 3.42
N TYR A 153 -9.23 5.45 3.27
CA TYR A 153 -8.50 6.36 4.16
C TYR A 153 -8.09 7.67 3.49
N THR A 154 -8.49 7.89 2.24
CA THR A 154 -8.08 9.07 1.48
C THR A 154 -9.08 9.46 0.40
N SER A 155 -9.05 10.74 0.04
CA SER A 155 -9.74 11.32 -1.11
C SER A 155 -8.91 11.23 -2.41
N PHE A 156 -7.69 10.69 -2.39
CA PHE A 156 -6.89 10.46 -3.59
C PHE A 156 -7.54 9.44 -4.53
N THR A 157 -7.36 9.67 -5.82
CA THR A 157 -7.75 8.71 -6.87
C THR A 157 -6.86 7.47 -6.84
N GLU A 158 -7.32 6.38 -7.47
CA GLU A 158 -6.53 5.14 -7.58
C GLU A 158 -5.17 5.36 -8.26
N TYR A 159 -5.10 6.30 -9.21
CA TYR A 159 -3.85 6.65 -9.90
C TYR A 159 -2.89 7.38 -8.98
N GLU A 160 -3.35 8.40 -8.26
CA GLU A 160 -2.52 9.16 -7.32
C GLU A 160 -2.00 8.28 -6.18
N ILE A 161 -2.80 7.33 -5.69
CA ILE A 161 -2.36 6.37 -4.68
C ILE A 161 -1.23 5.49 -5.23
N LYS A 162 -1.33 5.04 -6.48
CA LYS A 162 -0.26 4.24 -7.11
C LYS A 162 1.03 5.04 -7.24
N ASP A 163 0.94 6.29 -7.68
CA ASP A 163 2.12 7.16 -7.81
C ASP A 163 2.77 7.44 -6.44
N LEU A 164 1.96 7.73 -5.41
CA LEU A 164 2.41 7.86 -4.03
C LEU A 164 3.02 6.56 -3.50
N PHE A 165 2.47 5.39 -3.86
CA PHE A 165 3.03 4.10 -3.46
C PHE A 165 4.40 3.86 -4.09
N TYR A 166 4.60 4.23 -5.36
CA TYR A 166 5.91 4.13 -6.00
C TYR A 166 6.95 4.96 -5.28
N VAL A 167 6.64 6.23 -5.01
CA VAL A 167 7.53 7.14 -4.27
C VAL A 167 7.83 6.60 -2.87
N PHE A 168 6.81 6.12 -2.15
CA PHE A 168 6.96 5.54 -0.82
C PHE A 168 7.84 4.27 -0.84
N LYS A 169 7.62 3.40 -1.83
CA LYS A 169 8.40 2.17 -2.03
C LYS A 169 9.86 2.48 -2.33
N ASP A 170 10.12 3.45 -3.19
CA ASP A 170 11.49 3.84 -3.57
C ASP A 170 12.24 4.51 -2.41
N ALA A 171 11.53 5.22 -1.53
CA ALA A 171 12.09 5.76 -0.29
C ALA A 171 12.29 4.67 0.79
N SER A 172 11.61 3.53 0.70
CA SER A 172 11.76 2.44 1.65
C SER A 172 13.11 1.73 1.47
N ARG A 173 13.83 1.47 2.57
CA ARG A 173 15.14 0.77 2.54
C ARG A 173 15.03 -0.75 2.30
N ILE A 174 13.83 -1.27 2.06
CA ILE A 174 13.62 -2.71 1.93
C ILE A 174 14.07 -3.16 0.54
N SER A 175 15.07 -4.05 0.51
CA SER A 175 15.48 -4.73 -0.72
C SER A 175 14.34 -5.61 -1.23
N LEU A 176 14.10 -5.62 -2.56
CA LEU A 176 13.15 -6.52 -3.24
C LEU A 176 13.31 -7.99 -2.84
N THR A 177 14.49 -8.41 -2.37
CA THR A 177 14.79 -9.77 -1.91
C THR A 177 14.25 -10.09 -0.51
N GLU A 178 14.02 -9.10 0.34
CA GLU A 178 13.55 -9.26 1.72
C GLU A 178 12.03 -9.02 1.86
N ALA A 179 11.41 -8.41 0.84
CA ALA A 179 10.02 -7.94 0.86
C ALA A 179 8.95 -9.03 0.65
N ILE A 180 9.32 -10.28 0.39
CA ILE A 180 8.38 -11.32 -0.02
C ILE A 180 8.13 -12.29 1.14
N ASP A 181 7.48 -11.82 2.20
CA ASP A 181 6.67 -12.71 3.04
C ASP A 181 5.32 -12.90 2.34
N PRO A 182 5.01 -14.08 1.78
CA PRO A 182 3.77 -14.32 1.03
C PRO A 182 2.50 -14.12 1.86
N ARG A 183 2.62 -14.00 3.19
CA ARG A 183 1.51 -13.83 4.13
C ARG A 183 1.15 -12.38 4.41
N LYS A 184 2.03 -11.42 4.13
CA LYS A 184 1.79 -9.99 4.36
C LYS A 184 1.46 -9.29 3.06
N LEU A 185 0.51 -8.36 3.10
CA LEU A 185 0.23 -7.54 1.92
C LEU A 185 1.40 -6.56 1.72
N ALA A 186 1.77 -6.27 0.48
CA ALA A 186 2.98 -5.49 0.20
C ALA A 186 2.96 -4.06 0.78
N TYR A 187 1.78 -3.43 0.93
CA TYR A 187 1.65 -2.13 1.62
C TYR A 187 1.89 -2.23 3.14
N GLU A 188 1.83 -3.44 3.71
CA GLU A 188 2.18 -3.73 5.10
C GLU A 188 3.68 -4.00 5.23
N THR A 189 4.32 -4.50 4.16
CA THR A 189 5.75 -4.77 4.12
C THR A 189 6.58 -3.50 4.05
N TYR A 190 6.25 -2.56 3.15
CA TYR A 190 7.05 -1.34 3.00
C TYR A 190 6.89 -0.40 4.20
N ARG A 191 8.02 0.03 4.74
CA ARG A 191 8.12 0.95 5.89
C ARG A 191 9.15 2.03 5.59
N VAL A 192 8.90 3.23 6.09
CA VAL A 192 9.74 4.41 5.92
C VAL A 192 10.18 4.91 7.29
N GLY A 193 11.51 4.99 7.49
CA GLY A 193 12.12 5.53 8.69
C GLY A 193 12.12 7.05 8.72
N ARG A 194 12.57 7.62 9.85
CA ARG A 194 12.53 9.07 10.08
C ARG A 194 13.34 9.88 9.06
N SER A 195 14.51 9.39 8.65
CA SER A 195 15.37 10.05 7.66
C SER A 195 14.72 10.12 6.28
N GLU A 196 14.17 9.00 5.82
CA GLU A 196 13.52 8.84 4.53
C GLU A 196 12.23 9.68 4.48
N TYR A 197 11.48 9.68 5.57
CA TYR A 197 10.29 10.50 5.73
C TYR A 197 10.59 12.00 5.56
N LEU A 198 11.68 12.52 6.12
CA LEU A 198 12.03 13.94 5.96
C LEU A 198 12.36 14.28 4.51
N VAL A 199 12.99 13.36 3.76
CA VAL A 199 13.20 13.52 2.33
C VAL A 199 11.85 13.58 1.60
N LEU A 200 10.92 12.70 1.92
CA LEU A 200 9.58 12.72 1.34
C LEU A 200 8.85 14.04 1.65
N CYS A 201 8.91 14.53 2.89
CA CYS A 201 8.30 15.81 3.26
C CYS A 201 8.88 16.98 2.47
N LYS A 202 10.20 17.02 2.25
CA LYS A 202 10.86 18.08 1.48
C LYS A 202 10.24 18.29 0.09
N TYR A 203 9.83 17.22 -0.58
CA TYR A 203 9.27 17.31 -1.93
C TYR A 203 7.74 17.29 -1.95
N LEU A 204 7.13 16.43 -1.12
CA LEU A 204 5.69 16.17 -1.19
C LEU A 204 4.86 17.03 -0.24
N SER A 205 5.42 17.52 0.87
CA SER A 205 4.65 18.28 1.86
C SER A 205 4.51 19.76 1.46
N PRO A 206 3.33 20.37 1.57
CA PRO A 206 3.17 21.81 1.49
C PRO A 206 3.75 22.54 2.71
N TRP A 207 4.04 21.83 3.81
CA TRP A 207 4.46 22.42 5.08
C TRP A 207 5.96 22.27 5.36
N PHE A 208 6.73 21.75 4.41
CA PHE A 208 8.20 21.73 4.53
C PHE A 208 8.80 23.06 4.07
N ILE A 209 8.38 24.14 4.74
CA ILE A 209 8.71 25.55 4.45
C ILE A 209 9.05 26.27 5.76
N GLY A 210 9.73 27.43 5.67
CA GLY A 210 10.12 28.23 6.83
C GLY A 210 11.55 27.98 7.31
N GLU A 211 11.86 28.45 8.52
CA GLU A 211 13.21 28.41 9.10
C GLU A 211 13.57 27.01 9.65
N HIS A 212 12.59 26.31 10.26
CA HIS A 212 12.76 25.00 10.88
C HIS A 212 11.70 23.97 10.43
N PRO A 213 11.58 23.69 9.12
CA PRO A 213 10.53 22.80 8.59
C PRO A 213 10.64 21.36 9.11
N GLU A 214 11.83 20.92 9.51
CA GLU A 214 12.05 19.59 10.04
C GLU A 214 11.35 19.34 11.38
N ASP A 215 11.12 20.36 12.19
CA ASP A 215 10.60 20.16 13.55
C ASP A 215 9.13 19.77 13.53
N LEU A 216 8.32 20.45 12.71
CA LEU A 216 6.94 20.04 12.48
C LEU A 216 6.88 18.66 11.82
N ALA A 217 7.70 18.42 10.79
CA ALA A 217 7.75 17.11 10.12
C ALA A 217 8.10 15.99 11.12
N LYS A 218 9.09 16.19 11.99
CA LYS A 218 9.48 15.23 13.04
C LYS A 218 8.32 14.94 14.00
N ARG A 219 7.56 15.95 14.42
CA ARG A 219 6.37 15.76 15.29
C ARG A 219 5.26 15.00 14.57
N LEU A 220 5.01 15.33 13.31
CA LEU A 220 4.02 14.62 12.48
C LEU A 220 4.44 13.16 12.25
N PHE A 221 5.73 12.88 12.10
CA PHE A 221 6.23 11.51 12.04
C PHE A 221 5.87 10.74 13.32
N ASP A 222 6.12 11.33 14.49
CA ASP A 222 5.87 10.69 15.78
C ASP A 222 4.37 10.38 15.99
N VAL A 223 3.48 11.28 15.53
CA VAL A 223 2.02 11.05 15.58
C VAL A 223 1.62 9.73 14.90
N TYR A 224 2.26 9.39 13.78
CA TYR A 224 1.90 8.22 12.98
C TYR A 224 2.80 7.00 13.26
N SER A 225 4.05 7.18 13.69
CA SER A 225 4.94 6.08 14.06
C SER A 225 4.54 5.43 15.40
N ILE A 226 4.00 6.20 16.36
CA ILE A 226 3.49 5.66 17.63
C ILE A 226 2.37 4.65 17.39
N SER A 227 1.52 4.88 16.39
CA SER A 227 0.40 3.99 16.05
C SER A 227 0.83 2.59 15.59
N THR A 228 2.07 2.45 15.09
CA THR A 228 2.61 1.20 14.56
C THR A 228 3.53 0.48 15.54
N ASN A 229 3.84 1.08 16.69
CA ASN A 229 4.85 0.59 17.67
C ASN A 229 6.20 0.24 17.02
N SER A 230 6.48 0.86 15.87
CA SER A 230 7.73 0.78 15.13
C SER A 230 8.19 2.22 14.91
N ASN A 231 9.50 2.48 15.01
CA ASN A 231 10.07 3.80 14.71
C ASN A 231 10.04 4.12 13.19
N GLU A 232 8.95 3.71 12.53
CA GLU A 232 8.74 3.68 11.10
C GLU A 232 7.24 3.92 10.81
N ILE A 233 6.95 4.42 9.62
CA ILE A 233 5.59 4.66 9.13
C ILE A 233 5.31 3.71 7.97
N ASP A 234 4.08 3.21 7.92
CA ASP A 234 3.60 2.38 6.84
C ASP A 234 2.79 3.14 5.81
N PHE A 235 2.50 2.47 4.69
CA PHE A 235 1.84 3.15 3.58
C PHE A 235 0.44 3.67 3.93
N ILE A 236 -0.30 2.99 4.82
CA ILE A 236 -1.62 3.45 5.27
C ILE A 236 -1.49 4.77 6.02
N ASN A 237 -0.59 4.83 6.99
CA ASN A 237 -0.39 6.03 7.80
C ASN A 237 0.27 7.17 7.00
N PHE A 238 1.14 6.83 6.06
CA PHE A 238 1.63 7.76 5.04
C PHE A 238 0.46 8.35 4.24
N ILE A 239 -0.38 7.55 3.61
CA ILE A 239 -1.51 8.05 2.80
C ILE A 239 -2.46 8.92 3.63
N ARG A 240 -2.75 8.54 4.87
CA ARG A 240 -3.59 9.34 5.78
C ARG A 240 -3.00 10.72 6.05
N LEU A 241 -1.72 10.78 6.39
CA LEU A 241 -1.05 12.04 6.67
C LEU A 241 -1.06 12.93 5.41
N TRP A 242 -0.66 12.38 4.26
CA TRP A 242 -0.62 13.14 3.01
C TRP A 242 -2.01 13.59 2.55
N ASN A 243 -3.05 12.80 2.84
CA ASN A 243 -4.44 13.19 2.59
C ASN A 243 -4.82 14.43 3.41
N ILE A 244 -4.49 14.47 4.70
CA ILE A 244 -4.74 15.67 5.54
C ILE A 244 -3.97 16.88 5.01
N LEU A 245 -2.70 16.69 4.64
CA LEU A 245 -1.85 17.77 4.16
C LEU A 245 -2.35 18.39 2.86
N LEU A 246 -2.88 17.59 1.93
CA LEU A 246 -3.19 18.02 0.57
C LEU A 246 -4.70 18.21 0.28
N ASN A 247 -5.55 17.35 0.82
CA ASN A 247 -6.96 17.26 0.42
C ASN A 247 -7.95 17.73 1.48
N GLU A 248 -7.62 17.59 2.77
CA GLU A 248 -8.57 17.92 3.85
C GLU A 248 -8.70 19.42 4.10
N ASP A 249 -9.76 19.77 4.83
CA ASP A 249 -10.14 21.14 5.14
C ASP A 249 -9.23 21.80 6.18
N PHE A 250 -9.49 23.09 6.43
CA PHE A 250 -8.75 23.88 7.40
C PHE A 250 -8.79 23.30 8.83
N ASN A 251 -9.93 22.74 9.25
CA ASN A 251 -10.10 22.23 10.60
C ASN A 251 -9.29 20.95 10.84
N ASP A 252 -9.30 20.01 9.89
CA ASP A 252 -8.52 18.78 10.01
C ASP A 252 -7.01 19.05 9.98
N LYS A 253 -6.58 20.05 9.20
CA LYS A 253 -5.19 20.54 9.22
C LYS A 253 -4.81 21.14 10.58
N LEU A 254 -5.65 22.00 11.16
CA LEU A 254 -5.43 22.54 12.50
C LEU A 254 -5.44 21.44 13.56
N ARG A 255 -6.32 20.46 13.43
CA ARG A 255 -6.43 19.32 14.34
C ARG A 255 -5.15 18.49 14.35
N LEU A 256 -4.60 18.21 13.17
CA LEU A 256 -3.33 17.51 13.03
C LEU A 256 -2.19 18.27 13.72
N ILE A 257 -2.08 19.58 13.47
CA ILE A 257 -1.09 20.44 14.14
C ILE A 257 -1.31 20.41 15.66
N PHE A 258 -2.54 20.58 16.13
CA PHE A 258 -2.87 20.56 17.55
C PHE A 258 -2.42 19.25 18.23
N ILE A 259 -2.78 18.09 17.64
CA ILE A 259 -2.42 16.77 18.17
C ILE A 259 -0.89 16.56 18.19
N ALA A 260 -0.18 17.05 17.17
CA ALA A 260 1.28 16.95 17.08
C ALA A 260 2.02 17.70 18.21
N HIS A 261 1.34 18.61 18.92
CA HIS A 261 1.91 19.43 19.99
C HIS A 261 1.51 19.00 21.40
N ILE A 262 0.56 18.07 21.55
CA ILE A 262 0.23 17.45 22.85
C ILE A 262 1.38 16.54 23.25
N GLU A 263 1.82 16.47 24.50
CA GLU A 263 2.92 15.59 24.96
C GLU A 263 2.65 14.07 24.79
N GLU A 264 3.73 13.26 24.76
CA GLU A 264 3.68 11.81 24.54
C GLU A 264 2.94 11.09 25.67
N GLY A 265 2.08 10.14 25.32
CA GLY A 265 1.40 9.25 26.27
C GLY A 265 -0.09 9.08 26.01
N LYS A 266 -0.80 8.49 26.98
CA LYS A 266 -2.21 8.05 26.86
C LYS A 266 -3.17 9.14 26.35
N ARG A 267 -2.89 10.42 26.64
CA ARG A 267 -3.67 11.58 26.15
C ARG A 267 -3.58 11.69 24.63
N ARG A 268 -2.37 11.61 24.07
CA ARG A 268 -2.12 11.70 22.64
C ARG A 268 -2.63 10.47 21.90
N ASP A 269 -2.43 9.28 22.44
CA ASP A 269 -2.87 8.02 21.81
C ASP A 269 -4.38 7.99 21.58
N LYS A 270 -5.16 8.49 22.55
CA LYS A 270 -6.62 8.62 22.40
C LYS A 270 -6.99 9.61 21.30
N ALA A 271 -6.32 10.76 21.23
CA ALA A 271 -6.54 11.74 20.15
C ALA A 271 -6.19 11.17 18.77
N ILE A 272 -5.06 10.45 18.66
CA ILE A 272 -4.61 9.80 17.43
C ILE A 272 -5.63 8.76 16.98
N SER A 273 -6.19 7.95 17.90
CA SER A 273 -7.20 6.96 17.54
C SER A 273 -8.42 7.56 16.83
N THR A 274 -8.85 8.76 17.21
CA THR A 274 -9.96 9.48 16.58
C THR A 274 -9.56 10.09 15.22
N LEU A 275 -8.29 10.47 15.05
CA LEU A 275 -7.73 10.96 13.78
C LEU A 275 -7.59 9.82 12.75
N LEU A 276 -7.30 8.59 13.20
CA LEU A 276 -7.02 7.43 12.36
C LEU A 276 -8.27 6.62 11.96
N GLU A 277 -9.48 7.11 12.19
CA GLU A 277 -10.72 6.43 11.77
C GLU A 277 -10.86 6.43 10.22
N PRO A 278 -11.39 5.36 9.60
CA PRO A 278 -11.62 5.33 8.15
C PRO A 278 -12.70 6.33 7.71
N ILE A 279 -12.52 6.92 6.52
CA ILE A 279 -13.51 7.80 5.88
C ILE A 279 -14.80 7.01 5.57
N THR A 280 -14.73 5.71 5.27
CA THR A 280 -15.93 4.93 4.90
C THR A 280 -16.79 4.44 6.06
N MET A 281 -16.52 4.85 7.31
CA MET A 281 -17.45 4.59 8.41
C MET A 281 -18.67 5.54 8.37
N TYR A 282 -18.66 6.51 7.45
CA TYR A 282 -19.81 7.28 7.03
C TYR A 282 -20.64 6.48 6.01
N PRO A 283 -21.98 6.39 6.14
CA PRO A 283 -22.82 5.70 5.19
C PRO A 283 -22.80 6.47 3.87
N VAL A 284 -21.91 6.09 2.95
CA VAL A 284 -22.06 6.37 1.54
C VAL A 284 -23.37 5.69 1.12
N SER A 285 -24.42 6.49 0.95
CA SER A 285 -25.65 6.04 0.33
C SER A 285 -25.29 5.42 -1.01
N LYS A 286 -25.33 4.09 -1.07
CA LYS A 286 -25.30 3.34 -2.32
C LYS A 286 -26.50 3.81 -3.13
N THR A 287 -26.28 4.63 -4.14
CA THR A 287 -27.20 4.75 -5.26
C THR A 287 -27.04 3.49 -6.12
N SER A 288 -27.68 2.43 -5.64
CA SER A 288 -28.12 1.31 -6.45
C SER A 288 -29.64 1.24 -6.26
N ASP A 289 -30.38 1.76 -7.23
CA ASP A 289 -31.19 0.89 -8.08
C ASP A 289 -32.04 1.68 -9.09
N ASN A 290 -31.98 1.21 -10.33
CA ASN A 290 -33.02 1.44 -11.32
C ASN A 290 -34.37 1.00 -10.76
N LYS A 291 -35.34 1.92 -10.70
CA LYS A 291 -36.71 1.74 -11.23
C LYS A 291 -37.45 3.08 -11.24
N GLN A 292 -38.09 3.34 -12.38
CA GLN A 292 -39.19 4.31 -12.59
C GLN A 292 -40.20 4.20 -11.42
N THR A 293 -40.88 5.24 -10.93
CA THR A 293 -41.78 6.18 -11.62
C THR A 293 -42.32 7.18 -10.57
N GLU A 294 -42.63 8.42 -11.00
CA GLU A 294 -43.61 9.35 -10.42
C GLU A 294 -43.54 9.82 -8.95
N ALA A 295 -43.25 11.11 -8.76
CA ALA A 295 -44.15 12.13 -8.17
C ALA A 295 -43.34 13.25 -7.50
N ALA A 296 -43.57 14.46 -8.01
CA ALA A 296 -42.98 15.71 -7.52
C ALA A 296 -43.52 16.13 -6.15
N ALA A 297 -42.75 17.04 -5.52
CA ALA A 297 -42.99 17.78 -4.28
C ALA A 297 -42.43 17.14 -3.00
N SER A 298 -41.16 17.46 -2.66
CA SER A 298 -40.63 17.72 -1.30
C SER A 298 -39.09 17.87 -1.34
N THR A 299 -38.54 18.96 -1.90
CA THR A 299 -37.08 19.11 -2.12
C THR A 299 -36.42 20.25 -1.33
N GLU A 300 -36.99 20.68 -0.20
CA GLU A 300 -36.37 21.78 0.59
C GLU A 300 -36.12 21.47 2.09
N GLN A 301 -36.45 20.28 2.60
CA GLN A 301 -36.27 19.95 4.03
C GLN A 301 -35.22 18.85 4.33
N ALA A 302 -34.67 18.20 3.30
CA ALA A 302 -33.73 17.08 3.47
C ALA A 302 -32.25 17.51 3.45
N SER A 303 -31.90 18.65 2.86
CA SER A 303 -30.52 19.17 2.83
C SER A 303 -30.08 19.70 4.21
N THR A 304 -30.95 20.45 4.89
CA THR A 304 -30.64 21.09 6.18
C THR A 304 -30.55 20.09 7.36
N SER A 305 -31.15 18.90 7.22
CA SER A 305 -31.20 17.87 8.28
C SER A 305 -30.05 16.86 8.23
N VAL A 306 -29.31 16.81 7.12
CA VAL A 306 -28.08 16.02 6.98
C VAL A 306 -26.87 16.84 7.43
N GLU A 307 -26.76 18.11 7.00
CA GLU A 307 -25.71 19.04 7.44
C GLU A 307 -25.70 19.22 8.97
N SER A 308 -26.87 19.34 9.60
CA SER A 308 -26.98 19.49 11.06
C SER A 308 -26.55 18.25 11.86
N LYS A 309 -26.68 17.04 11.31
CA LYS A 309 -26.22 15.80 11.97
C LYS A 309 -24.73 15.54 11.75
N GLU A 310 -24.18 16.00 10.62
CA GLU A 310 -22.73 15.99 10.35
C GLU A 310 -22.02 17.01 11.25
N GLU A 311 -22.55 18.23 11.37
CA GLU A 311 -22.06 19.27 12.29
C GLU A 311 -22.12 18.83 13.77
N GLU A 312 -23.18 18.13 14.17
CA GLU A 312 -23.36 17.64 15.55
C GLU A 312 -22.37 16.49 15.87
N ASN A 313 -22.12 15.58 14.92
CA ASN A 313 -21.08 14.54 15.06
C ASN A 313 -19.65 15.10 15.02
N LEU A 314 -19.39 16.13 14.22
CA LEU A 314 -18.12 16.88 14.20
C LEU A 314 -17.89 17.58 15.53
N LYS A 315 -18.91 18.23 16.11
CA LYS A 315 -18.87 18.81 17.47
C LYS A 315 -18.58 17.76 18.55
N ILE A 316 -19.19 16.57 18.46
CA ILE A 316 -18.94 15.47 19.40
C ILE A 316 -17.50 14.93 19.27
N LYS A 317 -16.92 14.92 18.06
CA LYS A 317 -15.52 14.52 17.85
C LYS A 317 -14.50 15.61 18.25
N LEU A 318 -14.83 16.89 18.06
CA LEU A 318 -14.00 18.03 18.47
C LEU A 318 -13.89 18.14 20.00
N SER A 319 -14.97 17.84 20.72
CA SER A 319 -15.05 17.91 22.19
C SER A 319 -14.30 16.78 22.94
N LEU A 320 -13.70 15.81 22.22
CA LEU A 320 -12.99 14.66 22.80
C LEU A 320 -11.46 14.78 22.78
N LEU A 321 -10.91 15.85 22.20
CA LEU A 321 -9.46 16.06 22.15
C LEU A 321 -8.91 16.49 23.53
N PRO A 322 -7.68 16.09 23.90
CA PRO A 322 -7.08 16.49 25.16
C PRO A 322 -6.90 17.99 25.22
N LEU A 323 -7.10 18.58 26.40
CA LEU A 323 -6.74 19.96 26.65
C LEU A 323 -5.23 20.16 26.50
N MET A 324 -4.83 21.26 25.88
CA MET A 324 -3.43 21.66 25.70
C MET A 324 -2.94 22.49 26.88
N ASN A 325 -1.75 22.20 27.41
CA ASN A 325 -1.13 22.99 28.47
C ASN A 325 -0.38 24.21 27.91
N GLN A 326 0.08 25.10 28.78
CA GLN A 326 0.75 26.34 28.38
C GLN A 326 2.04 26.11 27.57
N THR A 327 2.85 25.12 27.94
CA THR A 327 4.12 24.81 27.27
C THR A 327 3.86 24.26 25.86
N GLU A 328 2.91 23.32 25.74
CA GLU A 328 2.44 22.75 24.48
C GLU A 328 1.93 23.88 23.55
N PHE A 329 1.13 24.82 24.09
CA PHE A 329 0.61 25.96 23.35
C PHE A 329 1.71 26.92 22.86
N ILE A 330 2.69 27.24 23.72
CA ILE A 330 3.82 28.09 23.31
C ILE A 330 4.60 27.43 22.16
N HIS A 331 4.83 26.11 22.23
CA HIS A 331 5.48 25.40 21.14
C HIS A 331 4.64 25.39 19.86
N LEU A 332 3.32 25.23 19.97
CA LEU A 332 2.42 25.33 18.82
C LEU A 332 2.48 26.70 18.16
N CYS A 333 2.41 27.79 18.93
CA CYS A 333 2.51 29.15 18.40
C CYS A 333 3.84 29.38 17.68
N LYS A 334 4.96 28.88 18.23
CA LYS A 334 6.27 28.94 17.55
C LYS A 334 6.25 28.20 16.22
N THR A 335 5.74 26.96 16.21
CA THR A 335 5.65 26.17 14.98
C THR A 335 4.74 26.81 13.93
N MET A 336 3.63 27.42 14.34
CA MET A 336 2.75 28.18 13.44
C MET A 336 3.47 29.40 12.86
N TYR A 337 4.24 30.12 13.67
CA TYR A 337 5.03 31.27 13.23
C TYR A 337 6.12 30.85 12.23
N ASP A 338 6.91 29.82 12.56
CA ASP A 338 7.98 29.29 11.70
C ASP A 338 7.43 28.82 10.35
N LEU A 339 6.29 28.11 10.37
CA LEU A 339 5.61 27.61 9.18
C LEU A 339 5.15 28.75 8.25
N MET A 340 4.72 29.87 8.82
CA MET A 340 4.26 31.05 8.07
C MET A 340 5.39 32.03 7.71
N THR A 341 6.62 31.79 8.20
CA THR A 341 7.77 32.67 7.97
C THR A 341 8.15 32.78 6.49
N SER A 342 7.84 31.76 5.67
CA SER A 342 8.06 31.83 4.22
C SER A 342 7.13 32.81 3.49
N ALA A 343 6.06 33.28 4.13
CA ALA A 343 5.17 34.33 3.63
C ALA A 343 5.59 35.72 4.17
N ALA A 344 6.90 36.00 4.15
CA ALA A 344 7.54 37.14 4.80
C ALA A 344 6.97 38.54 4.42
N ASP A 345 6.23 38.64 3.31
CA ASP A 345 5.64 39.89 2.83
C ASP A 345 4.19 40.13 3.30
N ASP A 346 3.58 39.19 4.04
CA ASP A 346 2.20 39.32 4.53
C ASP A 346 2.16 39.78 6.00
N GLU A 347 2.35 41.10 6.22
CA GLU A 347 2.24 41.71 7.55
C GLU A 347 0.89 41.43 8.22
N ASN A 348 -0.18 41.26 7.43
CA ASN A 348 -1.52 40.98 7.96
C ASN A 348 -1.59 39.57 8.55
N LEU A 349 -0.96 38.57 7.92
CA LEU A 349 -0.92 37.20 8.42
C LEU A 349 -0.25 37.11 9.80
N PHE A 350 0.90 37.77 9.98
CA PHE A 350 1.59 37.78 11.28
C PHE A 350 0.82 38.56 12.35
N HIS A 351 0.16 39.65 11.96
CA HIS A 351 -0.71 40.40 12.88
C HIS A 351 -1.90 39.55 13.34
N SER A 352 -2.57 38.85 12.42
CA SER A 352 -3.65 37.92 12.72
C SER A 352 -3.18 36.79 13.65
N LEU A 353 -2.05 36.14 13.35
CA LEU A 353 -1.50 35.08 14.20
C LEU A 353 -1.17 35.58 15.61
N THR A 354 -0.59 36.78 15.72
CA THR A 354 -0.28 37.42 17.01
C THR A 354 -1.55 37.74 17.79
N THR A 355 -2.58 38.23 17.09
CA THR A 355 -3.88 38.55 17.68
C THR A 355 -4.57 37.30 18.22
N SER A 356 -4.71 36.25 17.41
CA SER A 356 -5.29 34.97 17.85
C SER A 356 -4.48 34.36 18.99
N SER A 357 -3.15 34.35 18.90
CA SER A 357 -2.29 33.82 19.98
C SER A 357 -2.47 34.59 21.30
N THR A 358 -2.58 35.92 21.23
CA THR A 358 -2.78 36.77 22.41
C THR A 358 -4.17 36.59 23.00
N ILE A 359 -5.21 36.47 22.17
CA ILE A 359 -6.58 36.19 22.62
C ILE A 359 -6.59 34.83 23.31
N LEU A 360 -6.09 33.78 22.64
CA LEU A 360 -6.05 32.42 23.18
C LEU A 360 -5.30 32.34 24.50
N PHE A 361 -4.17 33.04 24.62
CA PHE A 361 -3.42 33.11 25.88
C PHE A 361 -4.25 33.73 27.01
N LYS A 362 -5.03 34.78 26.72
CA LYS A 362 -5.90 35.46 27.70
C LYS A 362 -7.18 34.70 28.01
N THR A 363 -7.73 33.97 27.03
CA THR A 363 -8.99 33.23 27.16
C THR A 363 -8.79 31.81 27.68
N GLY A 364 -7.55 31.29 27.69
CA GLY A 364 -7.26 29.97 28.24
C GLY A 364 -7.77 29.84 29.67
N GLU A 365 -8.41 28.72 29.94
CA GLU A 365 -9.09 28.49 31.20
C GLU A 365 -8.12 27.95 32.24
N MET A 366 -8.25 28.47 33.46
CA MET A 366 -7.58 27.93 34.63
C MET A 366 -8.37 26.71 35.12
N CYS A 367 -8.08 25.53 34.57
CA CYS A 367 -8.72 24.29 35.00
C CYS A 367 -8.03 23.72 36.25
N LYS A 368 -8.82 23.07 37.13
CA LYS A 368 -8.27 22.14 38.13
C LYS A 368 -7.83 20.86 37.39
N PRO A 369 -6.72 20.21 37.79
CA PRO A 369 -6.24 19.01 37.12
C PRO A 369 -7.36 17.95 37.07
N TYR A 370 -7.61 17.42 35.88
CA TYR A 370 -8.53 16.31 35.66
C TYR A 370 -8.07 15.15 36.55
N ARG A 371 -8.95 14.73 37.48
CA ARG A 371 -8.64 13.73 38.52
C ARG A 371 -7.93 12.52 37.93
N ALA A 372 -6.78 12.20 38.49
CA ALA A 372 -6.20 10.87 38.47
C ALA A 372 -7.30 9.87 38.88
N LEU A 373 -7.78 9.08 37.93
CA LEU A 373 -8.26 7.75 38.28
C LEU A 373 -6.99 6.92 38.48
N GLU A 374 -6.83 6.40 39.69
CA GLU A 374 -5.70 5.59 40.19
C GLU A 374 -4.55 6.39 40.81
N ASP A 375 -4.74 6.86 42.05
CA ASP A 375 -3.91 6.45 43.19
C ASP A 375 -4.29 7.24 44.46
N ASP A 376 -4.96 6.55 45.41
CA ASP A 376 -5.13 7.02 46.78
C ASP A 376 -3.79 6.91 47.53
N ASN A 377 -3.01 7.99 47.54
CA ASN A 377 -2.25 8.52 48.68
C ASN A 377 -1.05 9.37 48.21
N LYS A 378 -1.16 10.68 48.38
CA LYS A 378 -0.24 11.49 49.20
C LYS A 378 -0.64 12.97 49.18
N ASN A 379 -0.59 13.56 50.36
CA ASN A 379 -0.71 15.00 50.59
C ASN A 379 0.33 15.79 49.80
N SER A 380 -0.11 16.82 49.09
CA SER A 380 0.61 18.09 48.97
C SER A 380 -0.38 19.19 48.60
N ASP A 381 -0.78 19.95 49.62
CA ASP A 381 -1.22 21.33 49.46
C ASP A 381 -0.10 22.12 48.79
N GLU A 382 -0.24 22.35 47.48
CA GLU A 382 0.34 23.50 46.79
C GLU A 382 -0.57 23.78 45.59
N THR A 383 -1.16 24.96 45.61
CA THR A 383 -1.91 25.56 44.50
C THR A 383 -1.24 25.29 43.17
N ASN A 384 -1.97 24.82 42.15
CA ASN A 384 -1.64 25.21 40.78
C ASN A 384 -2.84 24.99 39.84
N ASN A 385 -3.59 26.07 39.65
CA ASN A 385 -4.38 26.28 38.45
C ASN A 385 -3.42 26.21 37.25
N GLN A 386 -3.46 25.13 36.47
CA GLN A 386 -2.68 25.05 35.24
C GLN A 386 -3.52 25.59 34.08
N TRP A 387 -2.94 26.51 33.32
CA TRP A 387 -3.56 27.06 32.11
C TRP A 387 -3.81 25.93 31.11
N THR A 388 -5.00 25.91 30.55
CA THR A 388 -5.40 24.92 29.55
C THR A 388 -6.18 25.54 28.40
N LEU A 389 -6.09 24.92 27.22
CA LEU A 389 -6.78 25.34 26.01
C LEU A 389 -7.44 24.15 25.31
N SER A 390 -8.70 24.29 24.92
CA SER A 390 -9.40 23.28 24.11
C SER A 390 -9.16 23.48 22.62
N PHE A 391 -9.31 22.41 21.82
CA PHE A 391 -9.23 22.52 20.37
C PHE A 391 -10.33 23.42 19.79
N GLU A 392 -11.54 23.43 20.36
CA GLU A 392 -12.64 24.30 19.92
C GLU A 392 -12.29 25.79 20.08
N GLN A 393 -11.65 26.15 21.21
CA GLN A 393 -11.18 27.52 21.43
C GLN A 393 -10.10 27.87 20.41
N PHE A 394 -9.13 26.97 20.22
CA PHE A 394 -8.05 27.14 19.25
C PHE A 394 -8.56 27.30 17.81
N SER A 395 -9.41 26.38 17.34
CA SER A 395 -9.94 26.39 15.98
C SER A 395 -10.80 27.62 15.73
N ALA A 396 -11.67 28.01 16.67
CA ALA A 396 -12.50 29.21 16.54
C ALA A 396 -11.67 30.49 16.43
N ALA A 397 -10.60 30.63 17.24
CA ALA A 397 -9.74 31.81 17.19
C ALA A 397 -8.91 31.90 15.90
N MET A 398 -8.53 30.76 15.32
CA MET A 398 -7.80 30.72 14.05
C MET A 398 -8.74 30.91 12.85
N TYR A 399 -9.96 30.38 12.92
CA TYR A 399 -10.98 30.52 11.88
C TYR A 399 -11.51 31.97 11.77
N ALA A 400 -11.53 32.70 12.88
CA ALA A 400 -11.94 34.11 12.90
C ALA A 400 -11.01 35.04 12.09
N GLU A 401 -9.76 34.63 11.89
CA GLU A 401 -8.77 35.40 11.14
C GLU A 401 -8.68 34.93 9.68
N THR A 402 -9.33 35.67 8.77
CA THR A 402 -9.34 35.38 7.34
C THR A 402 -7.94 35.15 6.75
N PRO A 403 -6.89 35.95 7.07
CA PRO A 403 -5.55 35.73 6.52
C PRO A 403 -5.00 34.33 6.80
N ILE A 404 -5.25 33.79 8.00
CA ILE A 404 -4.79 32.46 8.40
C ILE A 404 -5.48 31.39 7.56
N VAL A 405 -6.81 31.46 7.44
CA VAL A 405 -7.59 30.51 6.64
C VAL A 405 -7.14 30.53 5.17
N THR A 406 -7.03 31.72 4.58
CA THR A 406 -6.61 31.88 3.18
C THR A 406 -5.20 31.36 2.93
N TRP A 407 -4.30 31.48 3.91
CA TRP A 407 -2.95 30.95 3.79
C TRP A 407 -2.94 29.42 3.71
N PHE A 408 -3.71 28.72 4.56
CA PHE A 408 -3.78 27.26 4.53
C PHE A 408 -4.40 26.73 3.24
N GLU A 409 -5.41 27.40 2.70
CA GLU A 409 -6.04 27.02 1.43
C GLU A 409 -5.08 27.25 0.24
N SER A 410 -4.42 28.41 0.22
CA SER A 410 -3.51 28.80 -0.87
C SER A 410 -2.22 27.97 -0.87
N ASN A 411 -1.64 27.70 0.30
CA ASN A 411 -0.38 26.97 0.42
C ASN A 411 -0.49 25.53 -0.12
N THR A 412 -1.66 24.89 0.04
CA THR A 412 -1.90 23.57 -0.56
C THR A 412 -2.01 23.58 -2.09
N GLN A 413 -2.38 24.72 -2.68
CA GLN A 413 -2.64 24.84 -4.12
C GLN A 413 -1.41 25.29 -4.94
N GLN A 414 -0.30 25.68 -4.30
CA GLN A 414 0.87 26.22 -4.99
C GLN A 414 1.53 25.24 -5.97
N GLN A 415 1.48 23.93 -5.69
CA GLN A 415 2.03 22.88 -6.55
C GLN A 415 1.11 21.66 -6.53
N SER A 416 0.80 21.14 -7.72
CA SER A 416 0.03 19.90 -7.84
C SER A 416 0.81 18.70 -7.30
N LEU A 417 0.10 17.64 -6.90
CA LEU A 417 0.72 16.39 -6.48
C LEU A 417 1.66 15.83 -7.56
N GLU A 418 1.24 15.88 -8.83
CA GLU A 418 2.05 15.45 -9.98
C GLU A 418 3.38 16.21 -10.08
N GLN A 419 3.36 17.54 -9.87
CA GLN A 419 4.57 18.35 -9.89
C GLN A 419 5.51 18.00 -8.74
N ARG A 420 4.96 17.76 -7.54
CA ARG A 420 5.74 17.36 -6.37
C ARG A 420 6.44 16.02 -6.59
N ILE A 421 5.72 15.04 -7.14
CA ILE A 421 6.27 13.72 -7.49
C ILE A 421 7.31 13.84 -8.61
N HIS A 422 7.07 14.68 -9.61
CA HIS A 422 8.04 14.94 -10.67
C HIS A 422 9.37 15.50 -10.11
N ASN A 423 9.30 16.47 -9.21
CA ASN A 423 10.48 17.05 -8.56
C ASN A 423 11.25 16.02 -7.72
N TYR A 424 10.53 15.18 -6.97
CA TYR A 424 11.13 14.07 -6.24
C TYR A 424 11.93 13.14 -7.17
N ASN A 425 11.32 12.71 -8.28
CA ASN A 425 11.96 11.79 -9.23
C ASN A 425 13.19 12.41 -9.93
N GLN A 426 13.18 13.71 -10.23
CA GLN A 426 14.32 14.39 -10.86
C GLN A 426 15.55 14.43 -9.96
N ASP A 427 15.36 14.71 -8.68
CA ASP A 427 16.46 14.85 -7.72
C ASP A 427 16.89 13.50 -7.11
N PHE A 428 16.01 12.50 -7.05
CA PHE A 428 16.34 11.16 -6.54
C PHE A 428 17.11 10.30 -7.56
N LEU A 429 16.91 10.54 -8.87
CA LEU A 429 17.64 9.86 -9.95
C LEU A 429 19.02 10.47 -10.27
N ARG A 430 19.38 11.59 -9.63
CA ARG A 430 20.71 12.22 -9.69
C ARG A 430 21.56 11.82 -8.50
#